data_AF-A0A2P9EVN3-F1
#
_entry.id   AF-A0A2P9EVN3-F1
#
_cell.length_a   1.000
_cell.length_b   1.000
_cell.length_c   1.000
_cell.angle_alpha   90.00
_cell.angle_beta   90.00
_cell.angle_gamma   90.00
#
_symmetry.space_group_name_H-M   'P 1'
#
loop_
_entity.id
_entity.type
_entity.pdbx_description
1 polymer ?
#
loop_
_entity_poly.entity_id
_entity_poly.type
_entity_poly.pdbx_seq_one_letter_code
_entity_poly.pdbx_strand_id
1 'polypeptide(L)'
;MASSSDATASTNERPEGSETSGRRGRVRLKRAAVMAVPATAVAAGLMILTAQGALGVQFAISGMPFVVTADKLEGEGFAQFGALDHMIENSPNEGDTGGQVLVVTSVVKNGKLTNLCQSVDLGGIQLVLTAGNKSTPVSVKNLAIDSDDISGDASFNNIEIGRDSSTFDKVGQQGPPGVYGQQADSVTITDLYQHNYAATAAVFKLPDLHMSFKSEGCPK
;
A
#
# COMPACT_ATOMS: atom_id res chain seq x y z
N MET A 1 -74.06 -29.61 -29.31
CA MET A 1 -74.39 -30.08 -27.94
C MET A 1 -73.83 -29.05 -26.97
N ALA A 2 -74.69 -28.61 -26.03
CA ALA A 2 -74.49 -27.84 -24.79
C ALA A 2 -73.05 -27.45 -24.40
N SER A 3 -72.70 -26.33 -23.79
CA SER A 3 -73.31 -25.24 -23.00
C SER A 3 -72.08 -24.50 -22.45
N SER A 4 -72.00 -23.24 -22.03
CA SER A 4 -72.78 -22.02 -22.09
C SER A 4 -71.76 -20.96 -21.65
N SER A 5 -71.72 -19.80 -22.30
CA SER A 5 -71.12 -18.59 -21.73
C SER A 5 -72.14 -17.97 -20.80
N ASP A 6 -71.74 -17.60 -19.58
CA ASP A 6 -72.45 -16.57 -18.81
C ASP A 6 -71.45 -15.76 -17.98
N ALA A 7 -71.32 -14.49 -18.38
CA ALA A 7 -70.67 -13.43 -17.65
C ALA A 7 -71.74 -12.38 -17.34
N THR A 8 -71.99 -12.11 -16.06
CA THR A 8 -72.74 -10.96 -15.51
C THR A 8 -72.40 -10.91 -14.01
N ALA A 9 -71.51 -10.03 -13.54
CA ALA A 9 -71.67 -8.62 -13.15
C ALA A 9 -72.18 -8.40 -11.71
N SER A 10 -71.64 -7.36 -11.07
CA SER A 10 -72.12 -6.63 -9.87
C SER A 10 -71.74 -7.27 -8.51
N THR A 11 -71.30 -6.58 -7.45
CA THR A 11 -71.34 -5.16 -7.06
C THR A 11 -70.40 -4.93 -5.86
N ASN A 12 -69.71 -3.79 -5.88
CA ASN A 12 -69.41 -2.84 -4.80
C ASN A 12 -69.28 -3.35 -3.34
N GLU A 13 -68.11 -3.11 -2.72
CA GLU A 13 -68.01 -2.45 -1.40
C GLU A 13 -66.55 -2.19 -1.05
N ARG A 14 -66.25 -0.93 -0.71
CA ARG A 14 -64.95 -0.48 -0.21
C ARG A 14 -65.06 -0.39 1.32
N PRO A 15 -64.30 -1.16 2.10
CA PRO A 15 -64.10 -0.83 3.50
C PRO A 15 -62.86 0.07 3.62
N GLU A 16 -63.09 1.21 4.25
CA GLU A 16 -62.10 2.04 4.91
C GLU A 16 -61.21 1.24 5.88
N GLY A 17 -60.02 1.78 6.12
CA GLY A 17 -59.36 1.62 7.41
C GLY A 17 -58.66 0.29 7.62
N SER A 18 -57.43 0.18 7.14
CA SER A 18 -56.42 -0.59 7.85
C SER A 18 -55.09 0.12 7.65
N GLU A 19 -54.71 0.90 8.67
CA GLU A 19 -53.32 1.27 8.89
C GLU A 19 -52.48 0.01 8.69
N THR A 20 -51.68 -0.03 7.63
CA THR A 20 -50.60 -1.00 7.53
C THR A 20 -49.56 -0.58 8.55
N SER A 21 -49.82 -0.92 9.82
CA SER A 21 -48.84 -0.97 10.89
C SER A 21 -47.60 -1.60 10.29
N GLY A 22 -46.57 -0.77 10.05
CA GLY A 22 -45.34 -1.18 9.41
C GLY A 22 -44.89 -2.47 10.06
N ARG A 23 -44.84 -3.55 9.29
CA ARG A 23 -44.46 -4.87 9.78
C ARG A 23 -42.98 -4.79 10.14
N ARG A 24 -42.70 -4.30 11.35
CA ARG A 24 -41.37 -4.10 11.90
C ARG A 24 -40.76 -5.49 12.07
N GLY A 25 -39.89 -5.87 11.13
CA GLY A 25 -39.19 -7.15 11.18
C GLY A 25 -38.46 -7.28 12.51
N ARG A 26 -38.86 -8.23 13.35
CA ARG A 26 -38.20 -8.50 14.63
C ARG A 26 -36.98 -9.39 14.38
N VAL A 27 -35.78 -8.85 14.55
CA VAL A 27 -34.54 -9.64 14.52
C VAL A 27 -34.52 -10.56 15.74
N ARG A 28 -34.39 -11.87 15.52
CA ARG A 28 -34.20 -12.84 16.61
C ARG A 28 -32.78 -12.68 17.15
N LEU A 29 -32.60 -11.79 18.13
CA LEU A 29 -31.29 -11.43 18.71
C LEU A 29 -30.43 -12.64 19.06
N LYS A 30 -31.01 -13.72 19.61
CA LYS A 30 -30.28 -14.96 19.91
C LYS A 30 -29.70 -15.64 18.65
N ARG A 31 -30.46 -15.68 17.56
CA ARG A 31 -29.98 -16.25 16.27
C ARG A 31 -29.00 -15.32 15.57
N ALA A 32 -29.22 -14.01 15.68
CA ALA A 32 -28.28 -13.01 15.18
C ALA A 32 -26.93 -13.13 15.90
N ALA A 33 -26.92 -13.30 17.22
CA ALA A 33 -25.70 -13.47 18.01
C ALA A 33 -24.91 -14.74 17.63
N VAL A 34 -25.60 -15.86 17.37
CA VAL A 34 -24.94 -17.12 16.93
C VAL A 34 -24.14 -16.95 15.65
N MET A 35 -24.55 -16.06 14.74
CA MET A 35 -23.81 -15.76 13.51
C MET A 35 -22.83 -14.59 13.69
N ALA A 36 -23.24 -13.56 14.44
CA ALA A 36 -22.46 -12.35 14.61
C ALA A 36 -21.17 -12.60 15.40
N VAL A 37 -21.23 -13.36 16.50
CA VAL A 37 -20.08 -13.63 17.37
C VAL A 37 -18.93 -14.32 16.63
N PRO A 38 -19.12 -15.47 15.95
CA PRO A 38 -18.03 -16.11 15.22
C PRO A 38 -17.54 -15.24 14.05
N ALA A 39 -18.43 -14.54 13.35
CA ALA A 39 -18.03 -13.61 12.28
C ALA A 39 -17.13 -12.48 12.82
N THR A 40 -17.47 -11.87 13.95
CA THR A 40 -16.63 -10.85 14.58
C THR A 40 -15.32 -11.42 15.12
N ALA A 41 -15.31 -12.65 15.64
CA ALA A 41 -14.10 -13.29 16.11
C ALA A 41 -13.13 -13.58 14.94
N VAL A 42 -13.64 -14.06 13.80
CA VAL A 42 -12.83 -14.26 12.59
C VAL A 42 -12.31 -12.92 12.07
N ALA A 43 -13.16 -11.89 11.99
CA ALA A 43 -12.74 -10.56 11.54
C ALA A 43 -11.65 -9.95 12.45
N ALA A 44 -11.81 -10.07 13.77
CA ALA A 44 -10.80 -9.64 14.73
C ALA A 44 -9.51 -10.46 14.60
N GLY A 45 -9.62 -11.77 14.38
CA GLY A 45 -8.47 -12.64 14.13
C GLY A 45 -7.70 -12.24 12.87
N LEU A 46 -8.40 -11.98 11.76
CA LEU A 46 -7.80 -11.47 10.53
C LEU A 46 -7.11 -10.12 10.76
N MET A 47 -7.75 -9.19 11.48
CA MET A 47 -7.16 -7.89 11.83
C MET A 47 -5.88 -8.04 12.65
N ILE A 48 -5.84 -8.97 13.62
CA ILE A 48 -4.64 -9.26 14.42
C ILE A 48 -3.54 -9.87 13.56
N LEU A 49 -3.87 -10.85 12.72
CA LEU A 49 -2.89 -11.51 11.84
C LEU A 49 -2.31 -10.55 10.81
N THR A 50 -3.12 -9.63 10.27
CA THR A 50 -2.64 -8.54 9.42
C THR A 50 -1.75 -7.56 10.20
N ALA A 51 -2.14 -7.18 11.43
CA ALA A 51 -1.34 -6.30 12.27
C ALA A 51 0.01 -6.91 12.69
N GLN A 52 0.08 -8.24 12.81
CA GLN A 52 1.30 -9.00 13.08
C GLN A 52 2.12 -9.29 11.82
N GLY A 53 1.68 -8.87 10.63
CA GLY A 53 2.36 -9.17 9.37
C GLY A 53 2.28 -10.64 8.93
N ALA A 54 1.51 -11.48 9.63
CA ALA A 54 1.34 -12.90 9.29
C ALA A 54 0.49 -13.11 8.01
N LEU A 55 -0.42 -12.17 7.73
CA LEU A 55 -1.08 -12.04 6.44
C LEU A 55 -0.36 -10.95 5.66
N GLY A 56 0.75 -11.32 5.02
CA GLY A 56 1.46 -10.43 4.11
C GLY A 56 0.51 -9.98 3.01
N VAL A 57 0.17 -8.69 2.99
CA VAL A 57 -0.49 -8.09 1.83
C VAL A 57 0.60 -7.93 0.78
N GLN A 58 0.88 -9.00 0.04
CA GLN A 58 1.82 -8.96 -1.08
C GLN A 58 1.24 -7.97 -2.10
N PHE A 59 1.84 -6.79 -2.18
CA PHE A 59 1.50 -5.80 -3.19
C PHE A 59 2.13 -6.26 -4.51
N ALA A 60 1.30 -6.45 -5.54
CA ALA A 60 1.82 -6.79 -6.86
C ALA A 60 2.44 -5.55 -7.50
N ILE A 61 3.73 -5.60 -7.82
CA ILE A 61 4.44 -4.50 -8.47
C ILE A 61 4.12 -4.43 -9.96
N SER A 62 4.24 -3.24 -10.56
CA SER A 62 3.99 -3.07 -12.00
C SER A 62 5.12 -3.65 -12.87
N GLY A 63 6.32 -3.81 -12.29
CA GLY A 63 7.54 -4.15 -13.01
C GLY A 63 8.18 -2.98 -13.77
N MET A 64 7.56 -1.79 -13.76
CA MET A 64 8.16 -0.59 -14.34
C MET A 64 9.03 0.10 -13.30
N PRO A 65 10.34 0.21 -13.52
CA PRO A 65 11.20 0.88 -12.58
C PRO A 65 11.02 2.40 -12.63
N PHE A 66 11.27 3.06 -11.51
CA PHE A 66 11.30 4.50 -11.39
C PHE A 66 12.51 4.96 -10.59
N VAL A 67 13.09 6.07 -11.00
CA VAL A 67 14.22 6.71 -10.33
C VAL A 67 13.70 7.69 -9.30
N VAL A 68 14.34 7.71 -8.14
CA VAL A 68 14.17 8.74 -7.12
C VAL A 68 15.54 9.33 -6.81
N THR A 69 15.64 10.66 -6.85
CA THR A 69 16.79 11.38 -6.33
C THR A 69 16.38 12.44 -5.32
N ALA A 70 17.28 12.73 -4.40
CA ALA A 70 17.12 13.80 -3.42
C ALA A 70 18.49 14.27 -2.92
N ASP A 71 18.63 15.56 -2.62
CA ASP A 71 19.88 16.10 -2.06
C ASP A 71 20.16 15.50 -0.67
N LYS A 72 19.09 15.26 0.10
CA LYS A 72 19.19 14.74 1.46
C LYS A 72 17.94 13.98 1.87
N LEU A 73 18.13 12.79 2.44
CA LEU A 73 17.16 12.04 3.23
C LEU A 73 17.61 12.03 4.69
N GLU A 74 16.76 12.53 5.58
CA GLU A 74 16.90 12.38 7.03
C GLU A 74 15.81 11.45 7.54
N GLY A 75 16.18 10.35 8.18
CA GLY A 75 15.26 9.34 8.68
C GLY A 75 15.44 9.03 10.15
N GLU A 76 14.32 8.91 10.88
CA GLU A 76 14.24 8.32 12.22
C GLU A 76 13.61 6.94 12.11
N GLY A 77 14.26 5.94 12.69
CA GLY A 77 13.95 4.53 12.52
C GLY A 77 14.22 4.08 11.09
N PHE A 78 15.27 3.29 10.91
CA PHE A 78 15.67 2.75 9.61
C PHE A 78 15.78 1.24 9.67
N ALA A 79 15.36 0.56 8.62
CA ALA A 79 15.67 -0.85 8.39
C ALA A 79 15.92 -1.09 6.89
N GLN A 80 16.73 -2.09 6.58
CA GLN A 80 17.00 -2.49 5.21
C GLN A 80 17.25 -4.00 5.15
N PHE A 81 16.60 -4.68 4.21
CA PHE A 81 16.68 -6.13 4.04
C PHE A 81 16.41 -6.53 2.60
N GLY A 82 16.88 -7.71 2.19
CA GLY A 82 16.56 -8.26 0.87
C GLY A 82 15.13 -8.79 0.82
N ALA A 83 14.46 -8.60 -0.30
CA ALA A 83 13.13 -9.14 -0.56
C ALA A 83 12.98 -9.58 -2.02
N LEU A 84 11.94 -10.38 -2.27
CA LEU A 84 11.54 -10.78 -3.60
C LEU A 84 10.14 -10.25 -3.86
N ASP A 85 10.03 -9.32 -4.80
CA ASP A 85 8.76 -8.75 -5.23
C ASP A 85 8.18 -9.53 -6.40
N HIS A 86 6.86 -9.47 -6.51
CA HIS A 86 6.11 -10.18 -7.52
C HIS A 86 5.24 -9.22 -8.31
N MET A 87 5.28 -9.35 -9.63
CA MET A 87 4.33 -8.71 -10.52
C MET A 87 2.99 -9.45 -10.49
N ILE A 88 1.97 -8.85 -11.11
CA ILE A 88 0.72 -9.56 -11.40
C ILE A 88 0.97 -10.76 -12.33
N GLU A 89 0.08 -11.76 -12.27
CA GLU A 89 0.10 -12.89 -13.19
C GLU A 89 -0.03 -12.43 -14.66
N ASN A 90 0.80 -12.96 -15.56
CA ASN A 90 0.88 -12.56 -16.97
C ASN A 90 1.21 -11.07 -17.16
N SER A 91 2.07 -10.51 -16.30
CA SER A 91 2.51 -9.12 -16.44
C SER A 91 3.23 -8.94 -17.78
N PRO A 92 2.93 -7.88 -18.55
CA PRO A 92 3.67 -7.59 -19.78
C PRO A 92 5.14 -7.22 -19.51
N ASN A 93 5.48 -6.92 -18.26
CA ASN A 93 6.82 -6.56 -17.81
C ASN A 93 7.57 -7.74 -17.17
N GLU A 94 7.00 -8.96 -17.18
CA GLU A 94 7.56 -10.12 -16.45
C GLU A 94 8.91 -10.61 -16.98
N GLY A 95 9.20 -10.32 -18.25
CA GLY A 95 10.44 -10.72 -18.92
C GLY A 95 10.78 -12.20 -18.70
N ASP A 96 12.07 -12.47 -18.55
CA ASP A 96 12.57 -13.85 -18.32
C ASP A 96 12.53 -14.27 -16.84
N THR A 97 12.14 -13.38 -15.91
CA THR A 97 12.15 -13.67 -14.46
C THR A 97 10.85 -14.30 -13.97
N GLY A 98 9.86 -14.48 -14.86
CA GLY A 98 8.53 -14.95 -14.46
C GLY A 98 7.83 -13.98 -13.52
N GLY A 99 8.12 -12.68 -13.64
CA GLY A 99 7.50 -11.62 -12.86
C GLY A 99 8.09 -11.46 -11.46
N GLN A 100 9.26 -12.04 -11.18
CA GLN A 100 9.97 -11.89 -9.91
C GLN A 100 11.07 -10.84 -10.02
N VAL A 101 11.21 -9.99 -9.01
CA VAL A 101 12.26 -8.96 -8.94
C VAL A 101 12.94 -9.04 -7.58
N LEU A 102 14.26 -9.22 -7.58
CA LEU A 102 15.06 -9.16 -6.35
C LEU A 102 15.31 -7.70 -6.00
N VAL A 103 14.91 -7.31 -4.79
CA VAL A 103 14.97 -5.93 -4.32
C VAL A 103 15.61 -5.86 -2.93
N VAL A 104 16.09 -4.68 -2.60
CA VAL A 104 16.49 -4.28 -1.26
C VAL A 104 15.41 -3.33 -0.75
N THR A 105 14.59 -3.82 0.19
CA THR A 105 13.56 -3.03 0.84
C THR A 105 14.20 -2.15 1.89
N SER A 106 14.07 -0.83 1.74
CA SER A 106 14.51 0.18 2.71
C SER A 106 13.29 0.80 3.38
N VAL A 107 13.21 0.71 4.71
CA VAL A 107 12.10 1.21 5.52
C VAL A 107 12.56 2.40 6.36
N VAL A 108 11.84 3.51 6.29
CA VAL A 108 12.02 4.71 7.11
C VAL A 108 10.73 5.01 7.85
N LYS A 109 10.77 4.99 9.18
CA LYS A 109 9.57 5.19 10.01
C LYS A 109 9.07 6.63 9.96
N ASN A 110 9.96 7.62 10.12
CA ASN A 110 9.67 9.02 9.83
C ASN A 110 10.83 9.60 9.04
N GLY A 111 10.56 10.37 8.00
CA GLY A 111 11.63 10.96 7.23
C GLY A 111 11.30 12.30 6.61
N LYS A 112 12.37 12.99 6.21
CA LYS A 112 12.33 14.23 5.42
C LYS A 112 13.23 14.08 4.21
N LEU A 113 12.71 14.46 3.04
CA LEU A 113 13.50 14.53 1.81
C LEU A 113 13.57 15.98 1.32
N THR A 114 14.77 16.43 0.99
CA THR A 114 15.02 17.75 0.40
C THR A 114 15.27 17.60 -1.09
N ASN A 115 14.67 18.48 -1.89
CA ASN A 115 14.82 18.50 -3.34
C ASN A 115 14.52 17.14 -4.01
N LEU A 116 13.35 16.57 -3.72
CA LEU A 116 12.92 15.30 -4.30
C LEU A 116 12.69 15.47 -5.81
N CYS A 117 13.30 14.59 -6.59
CA CYS A 117 12.94 14.31 -7.97
C CYS A 117 12.57 12.83 -8.09
N GLN A 118 11.46 12.53 -8.75
CA GLN A 118 11.06 11.17 -9.12
C GLN A 118 10.75 11.14 -10.61
N SER A 119 11.23 10.12 -11.33
CA SER A 119 10.92 9.93 -12.74
C SER A 119 10.65 8.47 -13.09
N VAL A 120 9.63 8.24 -13.90
CA VAL A 120 9.32 6.92 -14.49
C VAL A 120 9.35 7.02 -16.01
N ASP A 121 10.01 6.06 -16.65
CA ASP A 121 10.06 5.95 -18.11
C ASP A 121 8.80 5.25 -18.62
N LEU A 122 8.04 5.92 -19.47
CA LEU A 122 6.82 5.43 -20.09
C LEU A 122 7.03 5.13 -21.58
N GLY A 123 8.19 4.60 -21.95
CA GLY A 123 8.52 4.23 -23.32
C GLY A 123 9.10 5.39 -24.13
N GLY A 124 10.07 6.12 -23.56
CA GLY A 124 10.75 7.25 -24.19
C GLY A 124 10.21 8.63 -23.80
N ILE A 125 9.20 8.66 -22.92
CA ILE A 125 8.72 9.89 -22.28
C ILE A 125 8.80 9.68 -20.77
N GLN A 126 9.39 10.63 -20.07
CA GLN A 126 9.59 10.59 -18.64
C GLN A 126 8.46 11.35 -17.95
N LEU A 127 7.69 10.67 -17.09
CA LEU A 127 6.82 11.35 -16.14
C LEU A 127 7.68 11.77 -14.95
N VAL A 128 7.91 13.08 -14.80
CA VAL A 128 8.77 13.65 -13.78
C VAL A 128 7.94 14.37 -12.73
N LEU A 129 8.18 14.03 -11.47
CA LEU A 129 7.64 14.64 -10.27
C LEU A 129 8.76 15.31 -9.48
N THR A 130 8.55 16.54 -9.05
CA THR A 130 9.47 17.25 -8.14
C THR A 130 8.73 17.80 -6.94
N ALA A 131 9.33 17.76 -5.77
CA ALA A 131 8.76 18.33 -4.55
C ALA A 131 9.84 18.71 -3.53
N GLY A 132 9.52 19.60 -2.59
CA GLY A 132 10.44 19.99 -1.52
C GLY A 132 11.72 20.68 -1.99
N ASN A 133 11.67 21.35 -3.16
CA ASN A 133 12.76 22.10 -3.78
C ASN A 133 12.80 23.58 -3.37
N LYS A 134 12.04 23.94 -2.34
CA LYS A 134 12.03 25.28 -1.72
C LYS A 134 12.37 25.15 -0.24
N SER A 135 11.68 25.89 0.63
CA SER A 135 11.98 25.95 2.07
C SER A 135 11.41 24.78 2.87
N THR A 136 10.46 24.02 2.32
CA THR A 136 9.73 22.97 3.06
C THR A 136 10.08 21.60 2.49
N PRO A 137 10.76 20.71 3.24
CA PRO A 137 11.08 19.37 2.76
C PRO A 137 9.83 18.50 2.65
N VAL A 138 9.91 17.51 1.76
CA VAL A 138 8.96 16.40 1.69
C VAL A 138 8.98 15.64 3.01
N SER A 139 7.81 15.22 3.52
CA SER A 139 7.72 14.46 4.77
C SER A 139 7.05 13.11 4.54
N VAL A 140 7.64 12.07 5.10
CA VAL A 140 7.19 10.68 4.96
C VAL A 140 6.95 10.03 6.31
N LYS A 141 5.98 9.12 6.37
CA LYS A 141 5.76 8.22 7.51
C LYS A 141 5.57 6.80 7.02
N ASN A 142 6.26 5.86 7.67
CA ASN A 142 6.32 4.44 7.34
C ASN A 142 6.54 4.23 5.83
N LEU A 143 7.58 4.88 5.31
CA LEU A 143 8.01 4.72 3.93
C LEU A 143 8.75 3.40 3.79
N ALA A 144 8.33 2.55 2.88
CA ALA A 144 9.11 1.41 2.41
C ALA A 144 9.36 1.61 0.92
N ILE A 145 10.60 1.47 0.49
CA ILE A 145 11.02 1.56 -0.91
C ILE A 145 11.75 0.29 -1.27
N ASP A 146 11.36 -0.31 -2.39
CA ASP A 146 11.96 -1.52 -2.92
C ASP A 146 12.85 -1.14 -4.11
N SER A 147 14.16 -1.21 -3.90
CA SER A 147 15.18 -0.75 -4.83
C SER A 147 16.10 -1.89 -5.27
N ASP A 148 16.53 -1.91 -6.51
CA ASP A 148 17.63 -2.76 -6.99
C ASP A 148 18.99 -2.03 -6.98
N ASP A 149 18.98 -0.70 -7.05
CA ASP A 149 20.16 0.15 -6.92
C ASP A 149 19.90 1.32 -5.97
N ILE A 150 20.83 1.56 -5.04
CA ILE A 150 20.81 2.68 -4.09
C ILE A 150 22.24 3.20 -3.98
N SER A 151 22.44 4.50 -4.17
CA SER A 151 23.72 5.17 -3.97
C SER A 151 23.55 6.51 -3.25
N GLY A 152 24.62 6.94 -2.59
CA GLY A 152 24.71 8.19 -1.84
C GLY A 152 25.67 8.05 -0.66
N ASP A 153 25.94 9.17 0.00
CA ASP A 153 26.77 9.19 1.21
C ASP A 153 25.88 8.99 2.44
N ALA A 154 26.03 7.86 3.13
CA ALA A 154 25.17 7.47 4.25
C ALA A 154 25.89 7.50 5.59
N SER A 155 25.21 8.03 6.62
CA SER A 155 25.62 7.96 8.01
C SER A 155 24.48 7.40 8.86
N PHE A 156 24.81 6.47 9.74
CA PHE A 156 23.84 5.80 10.61
C PHE A 156 24.17 6.04 12.07
N ASN A 157 23.13 6.22 12.89
CA ASN A 157 23.26 6.20 14.33
C ASN A 157 22.79 4.85 14.89
N ASN A 158 23.65 4.22 15.70
CA ASN A 158 23.35 2.95 16.38
C ASN A 158 22.87 1.84 15.41
N ILE A 159 23.67 1.61 14.37
CA ILE A 159 23.36 0.60 13.35
C ILE A 159 23.65 -0.82 13.88
N GLU A 160 22.71 -1.72 13.61
CA GLU A 160 22.82 -3.16 13.78
C GLU A 160 22.89 -3.78 12.38
N ILE A 161 23.91 -4.60 12.13
CA ILE A 161 24.17 -5.21 10.82
C ILE A 161 24.16 -6.73 10.99
N GLY A 162 23.50 -7.44 10.08
CA GLY A 162 23.38 -8.91 10.14
C GLY A 162 22.32 -9.41 11.10
N ARG A 163 21.38 -8.54 11.50
CA ARG A 163 20.21 -8.93 12.30
C ARG A 163 19.18 -9.58 11.38
N ASP A 164 18.51 -10.61 11.89
CA ASP A 164 17.40 -11.25 11.20
C ASP A 164 16.25 -10.25 11.00
N SER A 165 15.86 -10.04 9.75
CA SER A 165 14.90 -8.99 9.39
C SER A 165 13.50 -9.19 9.98
N SER A 166 13.14 -10.41 10.36
CA SER A 166 11.87 -10.71 11.06
C SER A 166 11.86 -10.24 12.52
N THR A 167 13.02 -9.83 13.04
CA THR A 167 13.15 -9.40 14.44
C THR A 167 13.21 -7.89 14.60
N PHE A 168 13.18 -7.10 13.52
CA PHE A 168 13.34 -5.64 13.60
C PHE A 168 12.31 -4.96 14.50
N ASP A 169 12.78 -3.97 15.24
CA ASP A 169 12.02 -3.27 16.28
C ASP A 169 12.15 -1.74 16.21
N LYS A 170 13.01 -1.22 15.32
CA LYS A 170 13.19 0.23 15.11
C LYS A 170 12.20 0.82 14.11
N VAL A 171 11.55 -0.04 13.32
CA VAL A 171 10.55 0.32 12.31
C VAL A 171 9.26 -0.48 12.50
N GLY A 172 8.17 -0.05 11.86
CA GLY A 172 6.88 -0.75 11.92
C GLY A 172 6.74 -1.92 10.94
N GLN A 173 7.77 -2.22 10.15
CA GLN A 173 7.75 -3.24 9.10
C GLN A 173 8.99 -4.13 9.23
N GLN A 174 8.75 -5.42 9.43
CA GLN A 174 9.76 -6.45 9.50
C GLN A 174 9.93 -7.12 8.14
N GLY A 175 11.10 -7.69 7.90
CA GLY A 175 11.35 -8.53 6.73
C GLY A 175 11.08 -10.01 7.00
N PRO A 176 11.31 -10.88 6.00
CA PRO A 176 11.07 -12.31 6.14
C PRO A 176 12.02 -12.98 7.15
N PRO A 177 11.58 -14.05 7.86
CA PRO A 177 12.45 -14.81 8.75
C PRO A 177 13.64 -15.43 8.03
N GLY A 178 14.82 -15.42 8.66
CA GLY A 178 16.05 -15.97 8.10
C GLY A 178 16.75 -15.07 7.07
N VAL A 179 16.19 -13.89 6.80
CA VAL A 179 16.78 -12.94 5.85
C VAL A 179 17.71 -11.97 6.59
N TYR A 180 18.90 -11.79 6.02
CA TYR A 180 19.86 -10.78 6.44
C TYR A 180 19.27 -9.38 6.30
N GLY A 181 19.48 -8.54 7.31
CA GLY A 181 19.29 -7.11 7.15
C GLY A 181 20.03 -6.29 8.19
N GLN A 182 19.76 -5.00 8.14
CA GLN A 182 20.33 -3.99 9.01
C GLN A 182 19.25 -3.03 9.48
N GLN A 183 19.43 -2.44 10.66
CA GLN A 183 18.53 -1.40 11.16
C GLN A 183 19.28 -0.37 12.01
N ALA A 184 18.79 0.86 12.09
CA ALA A 184 19.43 1.95 12.82
C ALA A 184 18.39 2.87 13.47
N ASP A 185 18.81 3.59 14.51
CA ASP A 185 17.94 4.55 15.19
C ASP A 185 17.67 5.76 14.30
N SER A 186 18.67 6.18 13.52
CA SER A 186 18.53 7.18 12.47
C SER A 186 19.50 6.94 11.31
N VAL A 187 19.13 7.51 10.17
CA VAL A 187 19.94 7.53 8.96
C VAL A 187 19.95 8.95 8.38
N THR A 188 21.09 9.38 7.86
CA THR A 188 21.20 10.52 6.96
C THR A 188 21.88 10.06 5.70
N ILE A 189 21.24 10.30 4.55
CA ILE A 189 21.81 10.02 3.23
C ILE A 189 21.86 11.35 2.47
N THR A 190 23.03 11.72 1.95
CA THR A 190 23.18 12.83 1.00
C THR A 190 23.47 12.31 -0.39
N ASP A 191 23.12 13.10 -1.40
CA ASP A 191 23.25 12.71 -2.81
C ASP A 191 22.54 11.38 -3.09
N LEU A 192 21.30 11.27 -2.59
CA LEU A 192 20.50 10.06 -2.69
C LEU A 192 20.11 9.84 -4.15
N TYR A 193 20.46 8.66 -4.65
CA TYR A 193 19.93 8.10 -5.89
C TYR A 193 19.40 6.71 -5.61
N GLN A 194 18.22 6.42 -6.15
CA GLN A 194 17.59 5.11 -6.05
C GLN A 194 16.94 4.74 -7.38
N HIS A 195 17.15 3.49 -7.81
CA HIS A 195 16.36 2.85 -8.85
C HIS A 195 15.41 1.85 -8.16
N ASN A 196 14.11 2.02 -8.40
CA ASN A 196 13.07 1.43 -7.55
C ASN A 196 12.00 0.73 -8.37
N TYR A 197 11.38 -0.28 -7.78
CA TYR A 197 10.23 -1.00 -8.36
C TYR A 197 8.94 -0.74 -7.60
N ALA A 198 9.03 -0.42 -6.31
CA ALA A 198 7.88 -0.06 -5.50
C ALA A 198 8.22 0.95 -4.41
N ALA A 199 7.21 1.72 -4.02
CA ALA A 199 7.26 2.56 -2.84
C ALA A 199 5.88 2.57 -2.18
N THR A 200 5.84 2.38 -0.87
CA THR A 200 4.63 2.48 -0.06
C THR A 200 4.89 3.40 1.11
N ALA A 201 3.88 4.17 1.51
CA ALA A 201 3.98 5.04 2.68
C ALA A 201 2.62 5.17 3.37
N ALA A 202 2.62 5.27 4.69
CA ALA A 202 1.40 5.61 5.43
C ALA A 202 1.01 7.08 5.21
N VAL A 203 2.00 7.97 5.12
CA VAL A 203 1.81 9.38 4.77
C VAL A 203 2.93 9.83 3.87
N PHE A 204 2.58 10.48 2.76
CA PHE A 204 3.54 11.15 1.88
C PHE A 204 3.07 12.59 1.63
N LYS A 205 3.78 13.57 2.19
CA LYS A 205 3.48 14.99 2.00
C LYS A 205 4.52 15.59 1.07
N LEU A 206 4.05 16.12 -0.06
CA LEU A 206 4.87 16.68 -1.13
C LEU A 206 4.60 18.19 -1.25
N PRO A 207 5.27 19.05 -0.45
CA PRO A 207 5.20 20.49 -0.64
C PRO A 207 5.73 20.88 -2.02
N ASP A 208 5.13 21.90 -2.62
CA ASP A 208 5.55 22.41 -3.93
C ASP A 208 5.57 21.35 -5.04
N LEU A 209 4.66 20.37 -4.94
CA LEU A 209 4.51 19.31 -5.92
C LEU A 209 4.32 19.89 -7.33
N HIS A 210 5.19 19.47 -8.24
CA HIS A 210 5.08 19.74 -9.66
C HIS A 210 5.26 18.44 -10.44
N MET A 211 4.38 18.20 -11.41
CA MET A 211 4.40 17.02 -12.27
C MET A 211 4.37 17.45 -13.74
N SER A 212 5.20 16.81 -14.56
CA SER A 212 5.32 17.13 -15.98
C SER A 212 5.86 15.95 -16.78
N PHE A 213 5.52 15.89 -18.07
CA PHE A 213 6.17 14.99 -19.01
C PHE A 213 7.41 15.66 -19.63
N LYS A 214 8.52 14.93 -19.71
CA LYS A 214 9.80 15.41 -20.24
C LYS A 214 10.47 14.34 -21.11
N SER A 215 11.45 14.75 -21.91
CA SER A 215 12.34 13.83 -22.64
C SER A 215 13.42 13.23 -21.75
N GLU A 216 13.74 13.89 -20.63
CA GLU A 216 14.78 13.50 -19.69
C GLU A 216 14.19 13.29 -18.29
N GLY A 217 14.73 12.31 -17.57
CA GLY A 217 14.32 11.94 -16.22
C GLY A 217 15.05 12.73 -15.15
N CYS A 218 15.01 12.22 -13.91
CA CYS A 218 15.80 12.79 -12.83
C CYS A 218 17.30 12.57 -13.08
N PRO A 219 18.15 13.57 -12.74
CA PRO A 219 19.59 13.43 -12.88
C PRO A 219 20.12 12.35 -11.92
N LYS A 220 21.20 11.68 -12.32
CA LYS A 220 21.98 10.80 -11.44
C LYS A 220 23.01 11.60 -10.66
#